data_AF-A0A1Q1FHG9-F1
#
_entry.id   AF-A0A1Q1FHG9-F1
#
_cell.length_a   1.000
_cell.length_b   1.000
_cell.length_c   1.000
_cell.angle_alpha   90.00
_cell.angle_beta   90.00
_cell.angle_gamma   90.00
#
_symmetry.space_group_name_H-M   'P 1'
#
loop_
_entity.id
_entity.type
_entity.pdbx_description
1 polymer ?
#
loop_
_entity_poly.entity_id
_entity_poly.type
_entity_poly.pdbx_seq_one_letter_code
_entity_poly.pdbx_strand_id
1 'polypeptide(L)'
;MSPSEVMGGTVPKEMDGTIEEAESRGMECLGWTHMEDWKDPEPEYTEDVPAWIEVPERFSLSGSRGEYSKIDGDNCVYWLISNGSGKALVYRALKSDYYETTTEEGTCPNCQSYVKRQEGDDYLTCHRCGWQYKPLSERAKNLFKQ
;
A
#
# COMPACT_ATOMS: atom_id res chain seq x y z
N MET A 1 -27.27 -8.78 8.62
CA MET A 1 -26.06 -8.63 7.79
C MET A 1 -25.07 -9.68 8.26
N SER A 2 -24.77 -10.66 7.40
CA SER A 2 -23.81 -11.73 7.65
C SER A 2 -22.39 -11.19 7.46
N PRO A 3 -21.37 -11.74 8.13
CA PRO A 3 -19.99 -11.33 7.89
C PRO A 3 -19.56 -11.71 6.47
N SER A 4 -18.79 -10.83 5.84
CA SER A 4 -18.20 -11.06 4.52
C SER A 4 -17.11 -12.14 4.64
N GLU A 5 -17.17 -13.17 3.81
CA GLU A 5 -16.12 -14.18 3.70
C GLU A 5 -15.09 -13.71 2.68
N VAL A 6 -13.82 -13.62 3.10
CA VAL A 6 -12.66 -13.47 2.20
C VAL A 6 -11.84 -14.74 2.28
N MET A 7 -11.01 -14.96 1.27
CA MET A 7 -10.07 -16.07 1.24
C MET A 7 -9.27 -16.12 2.56
N GLY A 8 -9.42 -17.20 3.31
CA GLY A 8 -8.70 -17.43 4.57
C GLY A 8 -9.37 -16.96 5.86
N GLY A 9 -10.66 -16.58 5.84
CA GLY A 9 -11.44 -16.41 7.07
C GLY A 9 -12.56 -15.37 7.05
N THR A 10 -13.30 -15.31 8.16
CA THR A 10 -14.44 -14.41 8.37
C THR A 10 -13.99 -12.98 8.73
N VAL A 11 -14.57 -11.97 8.08
CA VAL A 11 -14.32 -10.55 8.40
C VAL A 11 -15.29 -10.03 9.46
N PRO A 12 -14.80 -9.53 10.61
CA PRO A 12 -15.58 -8.74 11.55
C PRO A 12 -16.13 -7.46 10.90
N LYS A 13 -17.41 -7.14 11.13
CA LYS A 13 -18.08 -5.94 10.58
C LYS A 13 -17.41 -4.62 10.97
N GLU A 14 -16.72 -4.61 12.11
CA GLU A 14 -15.99 -3.46 12.59
C GLU A 14 -14.85 -3.06 11.64
N MET A 15 -14.44 -3.95 10.72
CA MET A 15 -13.47 -3.68 9.67
C MET A 15 -14.08 -3.12 8.38
N ASP A 16 -15.41 -3.20 8.20
CA ASP A 16 -16.09 -2.90 6.93
C ASP A 16 -15.74 -1.49 6.43
N GLY A 17 -15.74 -0.48 7.29
CA GLY A 17 -15.44 0.90 6.87
C GLY A 17 -14.02 1.09 6.33
N THR A 18 -13.04 0.39 6.89
CA THR A 18 -11.65 0.44 6.42
C THR A 18 -11.43 -0.40 5.17
N ILE A 19 -12.16 -1.51 5.06
CA ILE A 19 -12.18 -2.35 3.85
C ILE A 19 -12.77 -1.57 2.68
N GLU A 20 -13.95 -0.96 2.87
CA GLU A 20 -14.59 -0.12 1.86
C GLU A 20 -13.65 1.03 1.44
N GLU A 21 -12.91 1.64 2.38
CA GLU A 21 -11.90 2.64 2.03
C GLU A 21 -10.79 2.06 1.15
N ALA A 22 -10.20 0.91 1.52
CA ALA A 22 -9.15 0.27 0.74
C ALA A 22 -9.63 -0.10 -0.68
N GLU A 23 -10.81 -0.69 -0.79
CA GLU A 23 -11.42 -1.06 -2.08
C GLU A 23 -11.74 0.18 -2.93
N SER A 24 -12.23 1.26 -2.33
CA SER A 24 -12.50 2.53 -3.03
C SER A 24 -11.24 3.17 -3.62
N ARG A 25 -10.07 2.88 -3.03
CA ARG A 25 -8.74 3.28 -3.53
C ARG A 25 -8.19 2.33 -4.60
N GLY A 26 -8.97 1.32 -4.99
CA GLY A 26 -8.55 0.31 -5.97
C GLY A 26 -7.52 -0.68 -5.43
N MET A 27 -7.43 -0.84 -4.10
CA MET A 27 -6.54 -1.83 -3.51
C MET A 27 -7.11 -3.24 -3.66
N GLU A 28 -6.25 -4.19 -4.00
CA GLU A 28 -6.58 -5.61 -4.11
C GLU A 28 -6.42 -6.31 -2.76
N CYS A 29 -7.43 -7.10 -2.36
CA CYS A 29 -7.33 -7.95 -1.18
C CYS A 29 -6.46 -9.16 -1.47
N LEU A 30 -5.35 -9.30 -0.74
CA LEU A 30 -4.45 -10.45 -0.85
C LEU A 30 -4.88 -11.59 0.09
N GLY A 31 -5.53 -11.25 1.21
CA GLY A 31 -6.01 -12.19 2.22
C GLY A 31 -5.36 -12.00 3.58
N TRP A 32 -5.42 -13.02 4.43
CA TRP A 32 -5.03 -12.92 5.84
C TRP A 32 -3.54 -13.19 6.09
N THR A 33 -2.99 -12.47 7.07
CA THR A 33 -1.68 -12.74 7.70
C THR A 33 -1.76 -12.66 9.22
N HIS A 34 -0.78 -13.21 9.93
CA HIS A 34 -0.77 -13.37 11.39
C HIS A 34 0.60 -12.99 11.97
N MET A 35 0.66 -12.67 13.26
CA MET A 35 1.94 -12.59 13.96
C MET A 35 2.60 -13.97 14.07
N GLU A 36 3.93 -14.01 13.90
CA GLU A 36 4.72 -15.26 13.88
C GLU A 36 4.58 -16.11 15.16
N ASP A 37 4.36 -15.47 16.31
CA ASP A 37 4.23 -16.15 17.60
C ASP A 37 2.88 -16.87 17.80
N TRP A 38 1.88 -16.58 16.96
CA TRP A 38 0.56 -17.19 17.01
C TRP A 38 0.48 -18.33 16.00
N LYS A 39 1.09 -19.47 16.35
CA LYS A 39 0.87 -20.74 15.65
C LYS A 39 -0.54 -21.27 15.92
N ASP A 40 -1.54 -20.74 15.21
CA ASP A 40 -2.69 -21.56 14.87
C ASP A 40 -2.22 -22.64 13.88
N PRO A 41 -2.56 -23.93 14.07
CA PRO A 41 -2.09 -25.02 13.22
C PRO A 41 -2.77 -25.09 11.84
N GLU A 42 -3.65 -24.16 11.49
CA GLU A 42 -4.26 -24.10 10.16
C GLU A 42 -3.63 -22.97 9.35
N PRO A 43 -2.80 -23.28 8.33
CA PRO A 43 -2.23 -22.28 7.46
C PRO A 43 -3.28 -21.94 6.41
N GLU A 44 -4.25 -21.10 6.75
CA GLU A 44 -4.91 -20.28 5.72
C GLU A 44 -4.01 -19.06 5.42
N TYR A 45 -2.73 -19.32 5.14
CA TYR A 45 -1.92 -18.37 4.40
C TYR A 45 -2.57 -18.25 3.03
N THR A 46 -2.99 -17.05 2.70
CA THR A 46 -3.19 -16.72 1.30
C THR A 46 -1.81 -16.60 0.68
N GLU A 47 -1.50 -17.46 -0.31
CA GLU A 47 -0.19 -17.52 -0.97
C GLU A 47 0.24 -16.17 -1.58
N ASP A 48 -0.73 -15.25 -1.73
CA ASP A 48 -0.55 -13.94 -2.33
C ASP A 48 0.03 -12.87 -1.37
N VAL A 49 0.05 -13.11 -0.05
CA VAL A 49 0.66 -12.17 0.92
C VAL A 49 2.18 -12.37 0.97
N PRO A 50 3.01 -11.33 0.70
CA PRO A 50 4.45 -11.46 0.80
C PRO A 50 4.93 -11.85 2.20
N ALA A 51 5.81 -12.85 2.28
CA ALA A 51 6.28 -13.42 3.55
C ALA A 51 7.07 -12.43 4.45
N TRP A 52 7.57 -11.32 3.90
CA TRP A 52 8.26 -10.29 4.68
C TRP A 52 7.30 -9.31 5.37
N ILE A 53 5.99 -9.39 5.11
CA ILE A 53 4.98 -8.56 5.78
C ILE A 53 4.70 -9.12 7.16
N GLU A 54 5.11 -8.36 8.18
CA GLU A 54 4.87 -8.69 9.58
C GLU A 54 3.68 -7.91 10.14
N VAL A 55 2.83 -8.58 10.92
CA VAL A 55 1.71 -7.95 11.62
C VAL A 55 2.27 -7.12 12.79
N PRO A 56 1.95 -5.81 12.89
CA PRO A 56 2.39 -4.99 14.01
C PRO A 56 1.89 -5.54 15.35
N GLU A 57 2.76 -5.65 16.36
CA GLU A 57 2.39 -6.14 17.71
C GLU A 57 1.17 -5.41 18.29
N ARG A 58 1.06 -4.10 18.00
CA ARG A 58 -0.05 -3.26 18.47
C ARG A 58 -1.44 -3.79 18.09
N PHE A 59 -1.57 -4.58 17.01
CA PHE A 59 -2.85 -5.16 16.59
C PHE A 59 -3.35 -6.26 17.51
N SER A 60 -2.48 -6.92 18.27
CA SER A 60 -2.92 -7.79 19.38
C SER A 60 -3.18 -7.01 20.65
N LEU A 61 -2.36 -6.01 20.94
CA LEU A 61 -2.41 -5.29 22.21
C LEU A 61 -3.61 -4.33 22.28
N SER A 62 -4.01 -3.73 21.15
CA SER A 62 -5.10 -2.76 21.13
C SER A 62 -6.48 -3.40 21.19
N GLY A 63 -6.63 -4.66 20.74
CA GLY A 63 -7.93 -5.29 20.54
C GLY A 63 -8.79 -4.59 19.47
N SER A 64 -8.27 -3.55 18.82
CA SER A 64 -9.01 -2.70 17.88
C SER A 64 -9.16 -3.41 16.54
N ARG A 65 -10.42 -3.62 16.16
CA ARG A 65 -10.82 -4.09 14.83
C ARG A 65 -10.97 -2.90 13.90
N GLY A 66 -10.48 -3.04 12.66
CA GLY A 66 -10.52 -1.97 11.65
C GLY A 66 -9.40 -0.94 11.76
N GLU A 67 -8.58 -0.98 12.82
CA GLU A 67 -7.31 -0.23 12.83
C GLU A 67 -6.43 -0.77 11.71
N TYR A 68 -5.78 0.11 10.93
CA TYR A 68 -4.84 -0.33 9.90
C TYR A 68 -3.43 0.24 10.07
N SER A 69 -2.48 -0.45 9.45
CA SER A 69 -1.10 -0.01 9.33
C SER A 69 -0.73 -0.02 7.86
N LYS A 70 -0.10 1.06 7.41
CA LYS A 70 0.40 1.21 6.05
C LYS A 70 1.87 0.82 6.01
N ILE A 71 2.23 -0.02 5.03
CA ILE A 71 3.62 -0.37 4.74
C ILE A 71 3.94 0.06 3.32
N ASP A 72 5.01 0.83 3.17
CA ASP A 72 5.54 1.27 1.89
C ASP A 72 6.62 0.29 1.41
N GLY A 73 6.23 -0.73 0.64
CA GLY A 73 7.16 -1.63 -0.04
C GLY A 73 7.81 -0.97 -1.26
N ASP A 74 8.66 -1.68 -1.99
CA ASP A 74 9.42 -1.08 -3.11
C ASP A 74 8.51 -0.50 -4.20
N ASN A 75 7.56 -1.30 -4.71
CA ASN A 75 6.65 -0.92 -5.79
C ASN A 75 5.17 -0.90 -5.37
N CYS A 76 4.86 -1.31 -4.15
CA CYS A 76 3.49 -1.46 -3.66
C CYS A 76 3.31 -0.77 -2.32
N VAL A 77 2.09 -0.28 -2.08
CA VAL A 77 1.59 0.09 -0.75
C VAL A 77 0.75 -1.06 -0.24
N TYR A 78 0.99 -1.44 1.01
CA TYR A 78 0.21 -2.46 1.70
C TYR A 78 -0.56 -1.83 2.85
N TRP A 79 -1.82 -2.23 3.01
CA TRP A 79 -2.62 -1.93 4.19
C TRP A 79 -2.86 -3.24 4.93
N LEU A 80 -2.51 -3.27 6.21
CA LEU A 80 -2.79 -4.38 7.11
C LEU A 80 -3.93 -3.92 8.00
N ILE A 81 -5.13 -4.48 7.83
CA ILE A 81 -6.32 -4.12 8.60
C ILE A 81 -6.50 -5.14 9.72
N SER A 82 -6.36 -4.69 10.96
CA SER A 82 -6.41 -5.50 12.18
C SER A 82 -7.78 -6.13 12.41
N ASN A 83 -7.79 -7.40 12.81
CA ASN A 83 -8.98 -8.05 13.40
C ASN A 83 -9.03 -7.97 14.94
N GLY A 84 -8.10 -7.24 15.56
CA GLY A 84 -8.00 -7.06 17.02
C GLY A 84 -7.44 -8.28 17.76
N SER A 85 -6.94 -9.29 17.04
CA SER A 85 -6.42 -10.53 17.62
C SER A 85 -5.18 -10.99 16.86
N GLY A 86 -4.22 -10.09 16.63
CA GLY A 86 -2.95 -10.46 16.01
C GLY A 86 -3.02 -11.05 14.59
N LYS A 87 -4.18 -10.95 13.92
CA LYS A 87 -4.35 -11.22 12.50
C LYS A 87 -4.68 -9.91 11.78
N ALA A 88 -4.25 -9.80 10.54
CA ALA A 88 -4.55 -8.66 9.69
C ALA A 88 -4.98 -9.11 8.30
N LEU A 89 -6.00 -8.46 7.75
CA LEU A 89 -6.38 -8.59 6.35
C LEU A 89 -5.50 -7.65 5.52
N VAL A 90 -4.82 -8.19 4.51
CA VAL A 90 -3.84 -7.45 3.71
C VAL A 90 -4.46 -7.00 2.40
N TYR A 91 -4.33 -5.70 2.15
CA TYR A 91 -4.64 -5.07 0.87
C TYR A 91 -3.36 -4.54 0.23
N ARG A 92 -3.31 -4.53 -1.10
CA ARG A 92 -2.18 -4.05 -1.90
C ARG A 92 -2.64 -3.13 -3.01
N ALA A 93 -1.90 -2.05 -3.24
CA ALA A 93 -1.97 -1.29 -4.49
C ALA A 93 -0.55 -1.06 -5.02
N LEU A 94 -0.41 -0.97 -6.35
CA LEU A 94 0.81 -0.44 -6.92
C LEU A 94 0.98 1.02 -6.47
N LYS A 95 2.20 1.40 -6.11
CA LYS A 95 2.50 2.79 -5.74
C LYS A 95 2.16 3.76 -6.86
N SER A 96 2.25 3.32 -8.11
CA SER A 96 1.88 4.11 -9.30
C SER A 96 0.40 4.49 -9.35
N ASP A 97 -0.44 3.66 -8.73
CA ASP A 97 -1.90 3.78 -8.75
C ASP A 97 -2.40 4.39 -7.43
N TYR A 98 -1.62 4.21 -6.35
CA TYR A 98 -1.94 4.71 -5.02
C TYR A 98 -1.54 6.18 -4.81
N TYR A 99 -0.44 6.64 -5.40
CA TYR A 99 0.07 8.01 -5.23
C TYR A 99 -0.21 8.88 -6.45
N GLU A 100 -0.67 10.10 -6.21
CA GLU A 100 -0.70 11.13 -7.24
C GLU A 100 0.72 11.62 -7.56
N THR A 101 0.92 12.09 -8.80
CA THR A 101 2.21 12.65 -9.21
C THR A 101 2.39 14.08 -8.70
N THR A 102 3.43 14.28 -7.90
CA THR A 102 3.88 15.55 -7.32
C THR A 102 5.29 15.89 -7.81
N THR A 103 5.89 16.96 -7.27
CA THR A 103 7.30 17.32 -7.53
C THR A 103 8.30 16.45 -6.75
N GLU A 104 7.84 15.67 -5.77
CA GLU A 104 8.68 14.85 -4.88
C GLU A 104 8.50 13.35 -5.10
N GLU A 105 7.34 12.92 -5.59
CA GLU A 105 7.02 11.53 -5.87
C GLU A 105 5.97 11.44 -6.97
N GLY A 106 5.81 10.28 -7.59
CA GLY A 106 4.75 10.09 -8.59
C GLY A 106 4.96 8.91 -9.50
N THR A 107 4.29 8.93 -10.63
CA THR A 107 4.32 7.83 -11.61
C THR A 107 5.08 8.26 -12.85
N CYS A 108 6.11 7.51 -13.22
CA CYS A 108 6.84 7.78 -14.45
C CYS A 108 5.93 7.60 -15.67
N PRO A 109 5.71 8.63 -16.49
CA PRO A 109 4.80 8.52 -17.64
C PRO A 109 5.32 7.57 -18.72
N ASN A 110 6.62 7.29 -18.74
CA ASN A 110 7.24 6.44 -19.77
C ASN A 110 7.17 4.94 -19.43
N CYS A 111 7.39 4.56 -18.16
CA CYS A 111 7.46 3.16 -17.76
C CYS A 111 6.48 2.77 -16.64
N GLN A 112 5.63 3.69 -16.21
CA GLN A 112 4.61 3.52 -15.17
C GLN A 112 5.16 3.09 -13.80
N SER A 113 6.48 3.10 -13.60
CA SER A 113 7.08 2.85 -12.29
C SER A 113 6.85 4.05 -11.37
N TYR A 114 6.53 3.77 -10.10
CA TYR A 114 6.56 4.80 -9.07
C TYR A 114 7.99 5.31 -8.89
N VAL A 115 8.11 6.62 -8.72
CA VAL A 115 9.36 7.35 -8.57
C VAL A 115 9.25 8.24 -7.36
N LYS A 116 10.34 8.33 -6.60
CA LYS A 116 10.47 9.26 -5.48
C LYS A 116 11.81 9.97 -5.62
N ARG A 117 11.80 11.27 -5.36
CA ARG A 117 12.99 12.11 -5.41
C ARG A 117 13.95 11.63 -4.33
N GLN A 118 15.18 11.29 -4.73
CA GLN A 118 16.21 10.89 -3.78
C GLN A 118 16.87 12.12 -3.17
N GLU A 119 17.48 11.93 -2.00
CA GLU A 119 18.29 12.96 -1.37
C GLU A 119 19.48 13.31 -2.29
N GLY A 120 19.60 14.58 -2.65
CA GLY A 120 20.62 15.06 -3.59
C GLY A 120 20.16 15.14 -5.05
N ASP A 121 18.99 14.62 -5.41
CA ASP A 121 18.44 14.83 -6.75
C ASP A 121 17.84 16.22 -6.88
N ASP A 122 18.21 16.95 -7.94
CA ASP A 122 17.59 18.24 -8.27
C ASP A 122 16.15 18.10 -8.83
N TYR A 123 15.85 16.93 -9.39
CA TYR A 123 14.60 16.63 -10.08
C TYR A 123 14.05 15.26 -9.66
N LEU A 124 12.73 15.10 -9.67
CA LEU A 124 12.11 13.79 -9.54
C LEU A 124 12.49 12.95 -10.78
N THR A 125 13.37 11.96 -10.57
CA THR A 125 13.98 11.17 -11.64
C THR A 125 13.50 9.73 -11.58
N CYS A 126 13.11 9.18 -12.73
CA CYS A 126 12.90 7.76 -12.90
C CYS A 126 14.22 7.06 -13.16
N HIS A 127 14.76 6.35 -12.16
CA HIS A 127 16.01 5.61 -12.31
C HIS A 127 15.91 4.39 -13.23
N ARG A 128 14.69 3.98 -13.63
CA ARG A 128 14.49 2.87 -14.58
C ARG A 128 14.69 3.29 -16.03
N CYS A 129 14.15 4.45 -16.43
CA CYS A 129 14.15 4.88 -17.83
C CYS A 129 14.75 6.28 -18.05
N GLY A 130 15.25 6.93 -17.01
CA GLY A 130 15.88 8.25 -17.07
C GLY A 130 14.92 9.43 -17.24
N TRP A 131 13.60 9.23 -17.14
CA TRP A 131 12.64 10.33 -17.22
C TRP A 131 12.83 11.29 -16.03
N GLN A 132 12.75 12.60 -16.27
CA GLN A 132 12.87 13.61 -15.23
C GLN A 132 11.68 14.55 -15.24
N TYR A 133 11.06 14.75 -14.07
CA TYR A 133 10.06 15.78 -13.88
C TYR A 133 10.74 17.14 -13.75
N LYS A 134 10.67 17.94 -14.82
CA LYS A 134 11.11 19.34 -14.78
C LYS A 134 9.97 20.20 -14.19
N PRO A 135 10.21 20.96 -13.11
CA PRO A 135 9.23 21.89 -12.56
C PRO A 135 8.66 22.83 -13.63
N LEU A 136 7.40 23.26 -13.44
CA LEU A 136 6.71 24.15 -14.37
C LEU A 136 7.50 25.44 -14.67
N SER A 137 8.23 25.97 -13.69
CA SER A 137 9.08 27.15 -13.85
C SER A 137 10.20 26.97 -14.89
N GLU A 138 10.73 25.76 -15.05
CA GLU A 138 11.71 25.45 -16.10
C GLU A 138 11.04 25.17 -17.45
N ARG A 139 9.87 24.52 -17.44
CA ARG A 139 9.09 24.28 -18.68
C ARG A 139 8.60 25.59 -19.29
N ALA A 140 8.25 26.58 -18.46
CA ALA A 140 7.80 27.90 -18.88
C ALA A 140 8.90 28.76 -19.53
N LYS A 141 10.18 28.53 -19.22
CA LYS A 141 11.29 29.25 -19.88
C LYS A 141 11.35 29.01 -21.39
N ASN A 142 10.74 27.94 -21.89
CA ASN A 142 10.64 27.68 -23.33
C ASN A 142 9.46 28.41 -24.00
N LEU A 143 8.47 28.87 -23.24
CA LEU A 143 7.32 29.64 -23.78
C LEU A 143 7.63 31.13 -23.91
N PHE A 144 8.59 31.66 -23.14
CA PHE A 144 9.01 33.06 -23.18
C PHE A 144 10.35 33.30 -23.88
N LYS A 145 10.86 32.29 -24.61
CA LYS A 145 11.97 32.41 -25.57
C LYS A 145 11.44 32.32 -27.00
N GLN A 146 10.54 33.23 -27.37
CA GLN A 146 10.26 33.60 -28.76
C GLN A 146 10.48 35.10 -28.91
#